data_AF-A0A2D7JS04-F1
#
_entry.id   AF-A0A2D7JS04-F1
#
_cell.length_a   1.000
_cell.length_b   1.000
_cell.length_c   1.000
_cell.angle_alpha   90.00
_cell.angle_beta   90.00
_cell.angle_gamma   90.00
#
_symmetry.space_group_name_H-M   'P 1'
#
loop_
_entity.id
_entity.type
_entity.pdbx_description
1 polymer ?
#
loop_
_entity_poly.entity_id
_entity_poly.type
_entity_poly.pdbx_seq_one_letter_code
_entity_poly.pdbx_strand_id
1 'polypeptide(L)'
;MAEPQTACDRSGGDAVTPTVFGNLLAGVLPAAPKVDQPWAVAVSGGADSMALLRLLVEHLGPRRGNVTVLTVDHGLRAAAGDEARQVGIWCRQLDIDHHILRIDGAAPTTGIQAWARTQRYQVMLQFCRDNKIQQLFLGHHRDDQLETLVHRLRRESGPEGLAAMAAAHPRRGVHLIRPLLTVRHLDLIATCRRFGQQWLDDPSNRDRRFQRVRDRLLLAALPGGEADRSALWRFADAMARTRQVMDRQLQDFFTAHGQLHQGAWASVQIAALRQLPPAASGFFLSRLLRALGGAEYPPRTTRLNRLIEQINSSDLPHFTATLSGCVLFVKNDRIVICREWQHAATMHYPDDGRWHRWDNRFEIRVSKGFGSIMCGSLGEIGWGDLRRERQLHELVTALTPLPRQARSAFPIIRKLDDGRVVNHLRGYDGSRSNGGDDRLNIVFRPNGRLLGPDEWIDV
;
A
#
# COMPACT_ATOMS: atom_id res chain seq x y z
N MET A 1 16.41 60.76 13.10
CA MET A 1 16.78 59.75 14.10
C MET A 1 16.21 58.42 13.63
N ALA A 2 17.10 57.56 13.14
CA ALA A 2 16.79 56.19 12.79
C ALA A 2 17.23 55.30 13.96
N GLU A 3 16.35 54.41 14.40
CA GLU A 3 16.67 53.21 15.19
C GLU A 3 15.39 52.38 15.37
N PRO A 4 15.45 51.03 15.47
CA PRO A 4 16.36 50.12 14.79
C PRO A 4 15.62 49.03 13.99
N GLN A 5 16.27 48.57 12.92
CA GLN A 5 16.00 47.27 12.31
C GLN A 5 16.34 46.17 13.32
N THR A 6 15.33 45.61 13.98
CA THR A 6 15.47 44.42 14.81
C THR A 6 15.32 43.15 13.96
N ALA A 7 16.47 42.53 13.71
CA ALA A 7 16.69 41.09 13.61
C ALA A 7 15.54 40.22 13.03
N CYS A 8 15.61 39.99 11.72
CA CYS A 8 15.33 38.72 11.04
C CYS A 8 14.27 37.80 11.69
N ASP A 9 13.01 38.07 11.39
CA ASP A 9 11.89 37.12 11.54
C ASP A 9 12.09 35.92 10.59
N ARG A 10 12.81 34.88 11.04
CA ARG A 10 12.94 33.60 10.33
C ARG A 10 11.82 32.60 10.69
N SER A 11 10.63 33.10 11.07
CA SER A 11 9.47 32.25 11.39
C SER A 11 8.50 32.07 10.21
N GLY A 12 8.73 32.76 9.08
CA GLY A 12 7.97 32.60 7.84
C GLY A 12 8.32 31.30 7.09
N GLY A 13 7.31 30.69 6.45
CA GLY A 13 7.52 29.60 5.49
C GLY A 13 8.00 30.13 4.14
N ASP A 14 8.84 29.36 3.46
CA ASP A 14 9.36 29.68 2.13
C ASP A 14 8.51 28.98 1.07
N ALA A 15 7.85 29.74 0.20
CA ALA A 15 6.99 29.16 -0.82
C ALA A 15 7.78 28.24 -1.76
N VAL A 16 7.25 27.03 -1.98
CA VAL A 16 7.83 26.07 -2.93
C VAL A 16 7.64 26.59 -4.34
N THR A 17 8.74 26.72 -5.08
CA THR A 17 8.69 27.14 -6.48
C THR A 17 8.41 25.95 -7.41
N PRO A 18 7.89 26.19 -8.63
CA PRO A 18 7.70 25.12 -9.61
C PRO A 18 8.99 24.35 -9.93
N THR A 19 10.14 25.01 -9.93
CA THR A 19 11.46 24.38 -10.12
C THR A 19 11.82 23.43 -8.99
N VAL A 20 11.67 23.88 -7.73
CA VAL A 20 11.91 23.03 -6.56
C VAL A 20 10.97 21.83 -6.58
N PHE A 21 9.70 22.06 -6.88
CA PHE A 21 8.72 20.99 -6.98
C PHE A 21 9.05 19.99 -8.10
N GLY A 22 9.52 20.45 -9.26
CA GLY A 22 9.96 19.58 -10.34
C GLY A 22 11.08 18.63 -9.92
N ASN A 23 12.05 19.12 -9.14
CA ASN A 23 13.12 18.28 -8.59
C ASN A 23 12.61 17.27 -7.56
N LEU A 24 11.70 17.69 -6.67
CA LEU A 24 11.06 16.79 -5.71
C LEU A 24 10.28 15.69 -6.42
N LEU A 25 9.55 16.05 -7.48
CA LEU A 25 8.75 15.13 -8.27
C LEU A 25 9.62 14.11 -9.02
N ALA A 26 10.69 14.56 -9.66
CA ALA A 26 11.64 13.69 -10.37
C ALA A 26 12.28 12.66 -9.44
N GLY A 27 12.54 13.01 -8.18
CA GLY A 27 13.11 12.10 -7.18
C GLY A 27 12.14 11.05 -6.62
N VAL A 28 10.83 11.14 -6.91
CA VAL A 28 9.82 10.23 -6.34
C VAL A 28 9.00 9.47 -7.38
N LEU A 29 9.01 9.89 -8.65
CA LEU A 29 8.32 9.16 -9.69
C LEU A 29 9.05 7.85 -9.99
N PRO A 30 8.33 6.71 -10.12
CA PRO A 30 8.92 5.50 -10.67
C PRO A 30 9.37 5.75 -12.12
N ALA A 31 10.30 4.95 -12.64
CA ALA A 31 10.97 5.17 -13.92
C ALA A 31 10.02 5.68 -15.04
N ALA A 32 10.38 6.85 -15.58
CA ALA A 32 9.73 7.63 -16.65
C ALA A 32 8.24 7.29 -16.91
N PRO A 33 7.27 7.95 -16.22
CA PRO A 33 5.88 7.87 -16.64
C PRO A 33 5.78 8.29 -18.10
N LYS A 34 5.09 7.49 -18.94
CA LYS A 34 4.84 7.87 -20.33
C LYS A 34 4.21 9.27 -20.34
N VAL A 35 4.68 10.11 -21.23
CA VAL A 35 4.46 11.58 -21.28
C VAL A 35 2.98 12.00 -21.24
N ASP A 36 2.07 11.07 -21.52
CA ASP A 36 0.61 11.29 -21.64
C ASP A 36 -0.24 10.43 -20.67
N GLN A 37 0.33 9.88 -19.60
CA GLN A 37 -0.50 9.12 -18.65
C GLN A 37 -1.34 10.03 -17.74
N PRO A 38 -2.62 9.69 -17.51
CA PRO A 38 -3.47 10.44 -16.59
C PRO A 38 -2.98 10.25 -15.14
N TRP A 39 -3.01 11.34 -14.37
CA TRP A 39 -2.61 11.41 -12.97
C TRP A 39 -3.82 11.74 -12.10
N ALA A 40 -3.89 11.17 -10.90
CA ALA A 40 -4.89 11.55 -9.90
C ALA A 40 -4.24 12.28 -8.73
N VAL A 41 -4.91 13.30 -8.18
CA VAL A 41 -4.48 14.01 -6.98
C VAL A 41 -5.57 13.95 -5.92
N ALA A 42 -5.25 13.45 -4.73
CA ALA A 42 -6.20 13.46 -3.62
C ALA A 42 -6.21 14.85 -2.94
N VAL A 43 -7.34 15.55 -3.03
CA VAL A 43 -7.50 16.90 -2.47
C VAL A 43 -8.63 16.91 -1.45
N SER A 44 -8.29 17.20 -0.20
CA SER A 44 -9.27 17.34 0.89
C SER A 44 -9.77 18.77 1.06
N GLY A 45 -9.17 19.74 0.35
CA GLY A 45 -9.47 21.17 0.47
C GLY A 45 -8.62 21.90 1.52
N GLY A 46 -7.84 21.16 2.32
CA GLY A 46 -6.88 21.75 3.25
C GLY A 46 -5.63 22.26 2.55
N ALA A 47 -4.89 23.15 3.22
CA ALA A 47 -3.74 23.88 2.68
C ALA A 47 -2.71 22.97 1.98
N ASP A 48 -2.32 21.85 2.59
CA ASP A 48 -1.27 20.97 2.03
C ASP A 48 -1.69 20.34 0.70
N SER A 49 -2.94 19.91 0.62
CA SER A 49 -3.48 19.29 -0.59
C SER A 49 -3.75 20.30 -1.70
N MET A 50 -4.15 21.53 -1.35
CA MET A 50 -4.32 22.63 -2.30
C MET A 50 -2.96 23.14 -2.81
N ALA A 51 -1.94 23.21 -1.96
CA ALA A 51 -0.58 23.54 -2.36
C ALA A 51 -0.04 22.50 -3.35
N LEU A 52 -0.21 21.20 -3.07
CA LEU A 52 0.16 20.13 -4.00
C LEU A 52 -0.53 20.28 -5.35
N LEU A 53 -1.85 20.53 -5.35
CA LEU A 53 -2.61 20.73 -6.59
C LEU A 53 -2.02 21.88 -7.39
N ARG A 54 -1.80 23.05 -6.77
CA ARG A 54 -1.21 24.21 -7.45
C ARG A 54 0.17 23.90 -8.02
N LEU A 55 1.05 23.29 -7.23
CA LEU A 55 2.40 22.94 -7.69
C LEU A 55 2.38 21.99 -8.89
N LEU A 56 1.48 21.00 -8.91
CA LEU A 56 1.30 20.08 -10.05
C LEU A 56 0.81 20.81 -11.29
N VAL A 57 -0.17 21.71 -11.13
CA VAL A 57 -0.75 22.49 -12.23
C VAL A 57 0.29 23.40 -12.87
N GLU A 58 1.05 24.13 -12.06
CA GLU A 58 2.12 24.99 -12.55
C GLU A 58 3.25 24.17 -13.21
N HIS A 59 3.58 23.01 -12.65
CA HIS A 59 4.62 22.13 -13.20
C HIS A 59 4.23 21.52 -14.56
N LEU A 60 2.96 21.13 -14.72
CA LEU A 60 2.46 20.53 -15.95
C LEU A 60 2.12 21.56 -17.03
N GLY A 61 1.81 22.79 -16.64
CA GLY A 61 1.50 23.89 -17.56
C GLY A 61 0.37 23.51 -18.53
N PRO A 62 0.62 23.48 -19.86
CA PRO A 62 -0.37 23.06 -20.85
C PRO A 62 -0.91 21.63 -20.68
N ARG A 63 -0.15 20.74 -20.00
CA ARG A 63 -0.55 19.35 -19.78
C ARG A 63 -1.40 19.14 -18.52
N ARG A 64 -1.82 20.22 -17.84
CA ARG A 64 -2.62 20.13 -16.61
C ARG A 64 -3.93 19.35 -16.77
N GLY A 65 -4.48 19.28 -17.99
CA GLY A 65 -5.67 18.48 -18.30
C GLY A 65 -5.48 16.97 -18.11
N ASN A 66 -4.24 16.50 -17.97
CA ASN A 66 -3.96 15.09 -17.63
C ASN A 66 -4.13 14.80 -16.13
N VAL A 67 -4.44 15.81 -15.31
CA VAL A 67 -4.67 15.67 -13.87
C VAL A 67 -6.15 15.60 -13.59
N THR A 68 -6.54 14.63 -12.78
CA THR A 68 -7.88 14.51 -12.20
C THR A 68 -7.81 14.68 -10.69
N VAL A 69 -8.61 15.57 -10.12
CA VAL A 69 -8.70 15.79 -8.68
C VAL A 69 -9.76 14.89 -8.07
N LEU A 70 -9.40 14.16 -7.02
CA LEU A 70 -10.29 13.30 -6.25
C LEU A 70 -10.49 13.89 -4.86
N THR A 71 -11.73 14.20 -4.50
CA THR A 71 -12.11 14.54 -3.13
C THR A 71 -13.02 13.46 -2.58
N VAL A 72 -12.68 12.92 -1.41
CA VAL A 72 -13.54 11.92 -0.76
C VAL A 72 -14.46 12.61 0.22
N ASP A 73 -15.75 12.61 -0.07
CA ASP A 73 -16.80 12.93 0.87
C ASP A 73 -17.04 11.72 1.78
N HIS A 74 -16.62 11.85 3.03
CA HIS A 74 -16.72 10.77 4.00
C HIS A 74 -18.10 10.69 4.68
N GLY A 75 -18.99 11.67 4.48
CA GLY A 75 -20.34 11.70 5.08
C GLY A 75 -20.39 11.79 6.61
N LEU A 76 -19.25 11.81 7.31
CA LEU A 76 -19.19 11.82 8.78
C LEU A 76 -19.52 13.18 9.41
N ARG A 77 -19.45 14.27 8.64
CA ARG A 77 -19.84 15.61 9.10
C ARG A 77 -20.74 16.27 8.06
N ALA A 78 -21.70 17.06 8.52
CA ALA A 78 -22.64 17.75 7.64
C ALA A 78 -21.93 18.64 6.59
N ALA A 79 -20.83 19.31 6.99
CA ALA A 79 -20.07 20.18 6.12
C ALA A 79 -19.17 19.46 5.09
N ALA A 80 -19.04 18.12 5.12
CA ALA A 80 -18.11 17.41 4.23
C ALA A 80 -18.49 17.54 2.75
N GLY A 81 -19.79 17.48 2.46
CA GLY A 81 -20.29 17.64 1.11
C GLY A 81 -20.09 19.05 0.56
N ASP A 82 -20.32 20.09 1.39
CA ASP A 82 -20.10 21.49 0.98
C ASP A 82 -18.62 21.78 0.73
N GLU A 83 -17.74 21.30 1.60
CA GLU A 83 -16.30 21.45 1.42
C GLU A 83 -15.81 20.75 0.15
N ALA A 84 -16.31 19.54 -0.14
CA ALA A 84 -15.99 18.85 -1.38
C ALA A 84 -16.47 19.62 -2.62
N ARG A 85 -17.67 20.23 -2.56
CA ARG A 85 -18.17 21.10 -3.63
C ARG A 85 -17.31 22.35 -3.81
N GLN A 86 -16.84 22.95 -2.72
CA GLN A 86 -15.97 24.13 -2.78
C GLN A 86 -14.64 23.82 -3.46
N VAL A 87 -14.04 22.65 -3.18
CA VAL A 87 -12.85 22.18 -3.92
C VAL A 87 -13.14 22.07 -5.41
N GLY A 88 -14.32 21.57 -5.79
CA GLY A 88 -14.73 21.51 -7.19
C GLY A 88 -14.87 22.87 -7.87
N ILE A 89 -15.32 23.90 -7.15
CA ILE A 89 -15.34 25.29 -7.66
C ILE A 89 -13.91 25.75 -7.95
N TRP A 90 -12.98 25.55 -7.00
CA TRP A 90 -11.57 25.91 -7.20
C TRP A 90 -10.92 25.12 -8.34
N CYS A 91 -11.21 23.83 -8.50
CA CYS A 91 -10.67 23.03 -9.60
C CYS A 91 -11.17 23.52 -10.98
N ARG A 92 -12.46 23.90 -11.08
CA ARG A 92 -13.01 24.48 -12.33
C ARG A 92 -12.31 25.79 -12.71
N GLN A 93 -11.95 26.63 -11.74
CA GLN A 93 -11.18 27.85 -12.00
C GLN A 93 -9.77 27.57 -12.54
N LEU A 94 -9.25 26.37 -12.32
CA LEU A 94 -7.94 25.92 -12.81
C LEU A 94 -8.03 25.08 -14.09
N ASP A 95 -9.24 24.87 -14.62
CA ASP A 95 -9.47 24.04 -15.80
C ASP A 95 -9.00 22.59 -15.58
N ILE A 96 -9.45 22.00 -14.46
CA ILE A 96 -9.09 20.64 -14.00
C ILE A 96 -10.35 19.85 -13.63
N ASP A 97 -10.39 18.60 -14.09
CA ASP A 97 -11.46 17.66 -13.75
C ASP A 97 -11.49 17.34 -12.26
N HIS A 98 -12.69 17.35 -11.68
CA HIS A 98 -12.91 17.08 -10.26
C HIS A 98 -13.98 16.03 -10.04
N HIS A 99 -13.66 15.02 -9.25
CA HIS A 99 -14.59 13.97 -8.85
C HIS A 99 -14.73 13.92 -7.33
N ILE A 100 -15.98 13.98 -6.89
CA ILE A 100 -16.35 13.70 -5.49
C ILE A 100 -16.66 12.21 -5.37
N LEU A 101 -15.84 11.50 -4.62
CA LEU A 101 -16.03 10.09 -4.31
C LEU A 101 -16.73 9.95 -2.97
N ARG A 102 -17.73 9.07 -2.89
CA ARG A 102 -18.44 8.78 -1.63
C ARG A 102 -17.97 7.45 -1.06
N ILE A 103 -17.96 7.38 0.26
CA ILE A 103 -17.72 6.14 0.98
C ILE A 103 -19.05 5.40 1.11
N ASP A 104 -19.10 4.17 0.59
CA ASP A 104 -20.23 3.28 0.79
C ASP A 104 -20.05 2.47 2.10
N GLY A 105 -21.16 2.20 2.78
CA GLY A 105 -21.21 1.31 3.95
C GLY A 105 -21.32 2.00 5.31
N ALA A 106 -21.81 1.26 6.29
CA ALA A 106 -22.01 1.76 7.65
C ALA A 106 -20.65 1.94 8.37
N ALA A 107 -20.45 3.13 8.92
CA ALA A 107 -19.29 3.39 9.76
C ALA A 107 -19.36 2.54 11.05
N PRO A 108 -18.25 1.94 11.49
CA PRO A 108 -18.24 1.18 12.74
C PRO A 108 -18.36 2.11 13.95
N THR A 109 -18.90 1.58 15.04
CA THR A 109 -19.04 2.31 16.32
C THR A 109 -17.68 2.67 16.95
N THR A 110 -16.66 1.85 16.71
CA THR A 110 -15.29 2.08 17.18
C THR A 110 -14.31 2.06 16.02
N GLY A 111 -13.19 2.77 16.16
CA GLY A 111 -12.17 2.79 15.10
C GLY A 111 -12.58 3.53 13.82
N ILE A 112 -13.60 4.39 13.88
CA ILE A 112 -14.15 5.14 12.74
C ILE A 112 -13.08 5.85 11.90
N GLN A 113 -12.01 6.37 12.53
CA GLN A 113 -10.91 7.03 11.84
C GLN A 113 -10.06 6.06 11.00
N ALA A 114 -9.75 4.88 11.55
CA ALA A 114 -9.01 3.85 10.83
C ALA A 114 -9.86 3.28 9.68
N TRP A 115 -11.16 3.11 9.91
CA TRP A 115 -12.12 2.73 8.89
C TRP A 115 -12.21 3.79 7.79
N ALA A 116 -12.44 5.06 8.13
CA ALA A 116 -12.56 6.16 7.16
C ALA A 116 -11.28 6.33 6.35
N ARG A 117 -10.11 6.23 6.98
CA ARG A 117 -8.81 6.23 6.27
C ARG A 117 -8.73 5.07 5.30
N THR A 118 -9.12 3.87 5.71
CA THR A 118 -9.13 2.69 4.84
C THR A 118 -10.06 2.87 3.66
N GLN A 119 -11.31 3.26 3.91
CA GLN A 119 -12.33 3.49 2.88
C GLN A 119 -11.93 4.59 1.89
N ARG A 120 -11.39 5.71 2.37
CA ARG A 120 -10.84 6.76 1.49
C ARG A 120 -9.85 6.21 0.48
N TYR A 121 -8.89 5.41 0.92
CA TYR A 121 -7.95 4.78 -0.01
C TYR A 121 -8.65 3.80 -0.94
N GLN A 122 -9.61 3.01 -0.46
CA GLN A 122 -10.33 2.04 -1.28
C GLN A 122 -11.04 2.72 -2.45
N VAL A 123 -11.85 3.76 -2.20
CA VAL A 123 -12.61 4.45 -3.25
C VAL A 123 -11.70 5.19 -4.24
N MET A 124 -10.61 5.83 -3.77
CA MET A 124 -9.65 6.49 -4.67
C MET A 124 -8.89 5.49 -5.55
N LEU A 125 -8.44 4.37 -4.97
CA LEU A 125 -7.73 3.33 -5.70
C LEU A 125 -8.63 2.65 -6.73
N GLN A 126 -9.92 2.45 -6.40
CA GLN A 126 -10.91 1.93 -7.33
C GLN A 126 -11.11 2.89 -8.50
N PHE A 127 -11.34 4.18 -8.23
CA PHE A 127 -11.45 5.20 -9.27
C PHE A 127 -10.23 5.22 -10.19
N CYS A 128 -9.02 5.19 -9.62
CA CYS A 128 -7.79 5.20 -10.40
C CYS A 128 -7.74 4.03 -11.37
N ARG A 129 -8.13 2.82 -10.96
CA ARG A 129 -8.12 1.64 -11.84
C ARG A 129 -9.15 1.73 -12.95
N ASP A 130 -10.38 2.12 -12.61
CA ASP A 130 -11.47 2.20 -13.58
C ASP A 130 -11.13 3.19 -14.70
N ASN A 131 -10.30 4.19 -14.38
CA ASN A 131 -9.80 5.21 -15.31
C ASN A 131 -8.35 4.98 -15.78
N LYS A 132 -7.76 3.81 -15.52
CA LYS A 132 -6.37 3.44 -15.93
C LYS A 132 -5.28 4.41 -15.46
N ILE A 133 -5.51 5.07 -14.32
CA ILE A 133 -4.57 5.97 -13.65
C ILE A 133 -3.63 5.13 -12.79
N GLN A 134 -2.32 5.28 -13.02
CA GLN A 134 -1.29 4.54 -12.27
C GLN A 134 -0.70 5.34 -11.12
N GLN A 135 -0.86 6.66 -11.12
CA GLN A 135 -0.23 7.57 -10.15
C GLN A 135 -1.30 8.32 -9.35
N LEU A 136 -1.29 8.14 -8.02
CA LEU A 136 -2.14 8.88 -7.10
C LEU A 136 -1.28 9.73 -6.16
N PHE A 137 -1.32 11.04 -6.37
CA PHE A 137 -0.57 12.03 -5.60
C PHE A 137 -1.30 12.39 -4.29
N LEU A 138 -0.53 12.51 -3.20
CA LEU A 138 -1.03 12.80 -1.86
C LEU A 138 -0.21 13.94 -1.23
N GLY A 139 -0.89 14.93 -0.65
CA GLY A 139 -0.28 16.12 -0.02
C GLY A 139 0.36 15.86 1.35
N HIS A 140 1.03 14.73 1.54
CA HIS A 140 1.75 14.45 2.80
C HIS A 140 3.09 15.17 2.82
N HIS A 141 3.45 15.72 3.98
CA HIS A 141 4.61 16.60 4.13
C HIS A 141 5.56 16.20 5.27
N ARG A 142 6.60 17.00 5.52
CA ARG A 142 7.64 16.73 6.53
C ARG A 142 7.08 16.56 7.94
N ASP A 143 6.15 17.42 8.34
CA ASP A 143 5.55 17.34 9.67
C ASP A 143 4.72 16.05 9.83
N ASP A 144 4.07 15.56 8.76
CA ASP A 144 3.41 14.25 8.78
C ASP A 144 4.39 13.09 8.97
N GLN A 145 5.61 13.21 8.45
CA GLN A 145 6.66 12.24 8.69
C GLN A 145 7.07 12.23 10.16
N LEU A 146 7.20 13.39 10.77
CA LEU A 146 7.52 13.52 12.20
C LEU A 146 6.41 12.94 13.07
N GLU A 147 5.15 13.26 12.79
CA GLU A 147 4.00 12.69 13.48
C GLU A 147 3.99 11.15 13.35
N THR A 148 4.26 10.63 12.15
CA THR A 148 4.36 9.18 11.89
C THR A 148 5.53 8.55 12.65
N LEU A 149 6.69 9.21 12.70
CA LEU A 149 7.87 8.75 13.43
C LEU A 149 7.56 8.62 14.93
N VAL A 150 7.04 9.68 15.54
CA VAL A 150 6.67 9.70 16.97
C VAL A 150 5.64 8.61 17.27
N HIS A 151 4.62 8.48 16.43
CA HIS A 151 3.61 7.44 16.59
C HIS A 151 4.22 6.03 16.58
N ARG A 152 5.18 5.78 15.68
CA ARG A 152 5.85 4.48 15.54
C ARG A 152 6.88 4.21 16.63
N LEU A 153 7.57 5.24 17.13
CA LEU A 153 8.44 5.15 18.31
C LEU A 153 7.64 4.71 19.54
N ARG A 154 6.47 5.32 19.79
CA ARG A 154 5.57 4.93 20.90
C ARG A 154 5.05 3.49 20.80
N ARG A 155 5.05 2.92 19.59
CA ARG A 155 4.67 1.52 19.32
C ARG A 155 5.88 0.58 19.25
N GLU A 156 7.06 1.04 19.65
CA GLU A 156 8.30 0.24 19.66
C GLU A 156 8.59 -0.37 18.29
N SER A 157 8.30 0.39 17.22
CA SER A 157 8.50 -0.10 15.86
C SER A 157 9.99 -0.23 15.58
N GLY A 158 10.37 -1.33 14.90
CA GLY A 158 11.73 -1.53 14.44
C GLY A 158 12.14 -0.59 13.29
N PRO A 159 13.37 -0.73 12.76
CA PRO A 159 13.95 0.14 11.74
C PRO A 159 13.07 0.45 10.52
N GLU A 160 12.40 -0.56 9.96
CA GLU A 160 11.46 -0.38 8.83
C GLU A 160 10.26 0.51 9.18
N GLY A 161 9.79 0.42 10.42
CA GLY A 161 8.76 1.30 10.95
C GLY A 161 9.28 2.71 11.15
N LEU A 162 10.49 2.88 11.69
CA LEU A 162 11.03 4.22 11.94
C LEU A 162 11.36 5.02 10.67
N ALA A 163 11.48 4.34 9.52
CA ALA A 163 11.55 4.95 8.17
C ALA A 163 10.24 5.65 7.71
N ALA A 164 9.26 5.78 8.60
CA ALA A 164 8.00 6.50 8.40
C ALA A 164 7.31 6.19 7.04
N MET A 165 6.77 7.19 6.34
CA MET A 165 6.13 7.01 5.03
C MET A 165 7.16 6.96 3.90
N ALA A 166 6.94 6.07 2.92
CA ALA A 166 7.71 6.07 1.68
C ALA A 166 7.19 7.13 0.69
N ALA A 167 8.10 7.71 -0.10
CA ALA A 167 7.78 8.72 -1.10
C ALA A 167 6.95 8.16 -2.26
N ALA A 168 7.34 7.01 -2.78
CA ALA A 168 6.52 6.18 -3.66
C ALA A 168 6.16 4.87 -2.94
N HIS A 169 4.92 4.41 -3.11
CA HIS A 169 4.52 3.11 -2.59
C HIS A 169 3.48 2.46 -3.51
N PRO A 170 3.79 1.31 -4.12
CA PRO A 170 2.78 0.56 -4.85
C PRO A 170 1.73 0.07 -3.87
N ARG A 171 0.47 0.37 -4.19
CA ARG A 171 -0.69 -0.11 -3.46
C ARG A 171 -1.77 -0.40 -4.47
N ARG A 172 -2.19 -1.66 -4.54
CA ARG A 172 -3.38 -2.05 -5.28
C ARG A 172 -3.32 -1.60 -6.77
N GLY A 173 -2.25 -1.91 -7.49
CA GLY A 173 -2.04 -1.52 -8.89
C GLY A 173 -1.82 -0.03 -9.15
N VAL A 174 -1.75 0.80 -8.10
CA VAL A 174 -1.57 2.25 -8.19
C VAL A 174 -0.38 2.65 -7.31
N HIS A 175 0.44 3.57 -7.78
CA HIS A 175 1.54 4.12 -7.01
C HIS A 175 1.06 5.33 -6.23
N LEU A 176 1.19 5.27 -4.90
CA LEU A 176 0.93 6.39 -4.02
C LEU A 176 2.17 7.29 -3.99
N ILE A 177 2.09 8.48 -4.58
CA ILE A 177 3.20 9.43 -4.72
C ILE A 177 3.04 10.57 -3.71
N ARG A 178 4.11 10.85 -2.96
CA ARG A 178 4.17 11.89 -1.91
C ARG A 178 5.39 12.79 -2.16
N PRO A 179 5.31 13.74 -3.10
CA PRO A 179 6.46 14.56 -3.48
C PRO A 179 6.88 15.55 -2.38
N LEU A 180 5.97 15.87 -1.44
CA LEU A 180 6.17 16.93 -0.45
C LEU A 180 6.74 16.46 0.89
N LEU A 181 7.15 15.20 1.04
CA LEU A 181 7.58 14.62 2.33
C LEU A 181 8.78 15.30 2.99
N THR A 182 9.53 16.10 2.25
CA THR A 182 10.66 16.90 2.76
C THR A 182 10.30 18.36 3.00
N VAL A 183 9.12 18.81 2.56
CA VAL A 183 8.64 20.19 2.63
C VAL A 183 7.90 20.42 3.96
N ARG A 184 8.10 21.57 4.61
CA ARG A 184 7.39 21.90 5.86
C ARG A 184 5.96 22.36 5.58
N HIS A 185 5.06 22.15 6.54
CA HIS A 185 3.69 22.68 6.46
C HIS A 185 3.65 24.20 6.21
N LEU A 186 4.52 24.96 6.89
CA LEU A 186 4.58 26.43 6.72
C LEU A 186 4.95 26.85 5.30
N ASP A 187 5.83 26.09 4.63
CA ASP A 187 6.21 26.32 3.24
C ASP A 187 5.02 26.09 2.30
N LEU A 188 4.16 25.11 2.60
CA LEU A 188 2.93 24.85 1.85
C LEU A 188 1.88 25.96 2.05
N ILE A 189 1.75 26.51 3.26
CA ILE A 189 0.92 27.70 3.50
C ILE A 189 1.43 28.89 2.69
N ALA A 190 2.74 29.14 2.72
CA ALA A 190 3.37 30.21 1.93
C ALA A 190 3.16 29.99 0.43
N THR A 191 3.20 28.74 -0.02
CA THR A 191 2.91 28.35 -1.40
C THR A 191 1.48 28.67 -1.80
N CYS A 192 0.48 28.32 -0.98
CA CYS A 192 -0.91 28.71 -1.23
C CYS A 192 -1.08 30.22 -1.34
N ARG A 193 -0.47 30.97 -0.40
CA ARG A 193 -0.50 32.46 -0.42
C ARG A 193 0.12 33.02 -1.69
N ARG A 194 1.28 32.49 -2.11
CA ARG A 194 1.96 32.90 -3.36
C ARG A 194 1.08 32.73 -4.60
N PHE A 195 0.30 31.65 -4.66
CA PHE A 195 -0.61 31.39 -5.78
C PHE A 195 -1.99 32.04 -5.62
N GLY A 196 -2.24 32.79 -4.54
CA GLY A 196 -3.58 33.31 -4.23
C GLY A 196 -4.61 32.21 -3.99
N GLN A 197 -4.16 30.99 -3.65
CA GLN A 197 -5.02 29.83 -3.48
C GLN A 197 -5.64 29.84 -2.08
N GLN A 198 -6.97 29.83 -2.04
CA GLN A 198 -7.74 29.63 -0.81
C GLN A 198 -7.75 28.15 -0.38
N TRP A 199 -7.98 27.89 0.90
CA TRP A 199 -8.14 26.55 1.47
C TRP A 199 -9.14 26.55 2.62
N LEU A 200 -9.60 25.36 3.00
CA LEU A 200 -10.52 25.12 4.10
C LEU A 200 -9.73 24.74 5.36
N ASP A 201 -10.20 25.17 6.53
CA ASP A 201 -9.66 24.73 7.84
C ASP A 201 -10.66 23.76 8.48
N ASP A 202 -10.26 22.49 8.64
CA ASP A 202 -11.08 21.47 9.29
C ASP A 202 -10.92 21.56 10.82
N PRO A 203 -11.98 21.87 11.58
CA PRO A 203 -11.90 21.98 13.04
C PRO A 203 -11.39 20.72 13.74
N SER A 204 -11.59 19.54 13.15
CA SER A 204 -11.13 18.26 13.70
C SER A 204 -9.60 18.16 13.78
N ASN A 205 -8.87 18.99 13.02
CA ASN A 205 -7.41 19.09 13.09
C ASN A 205 -6.90 19.60 14.45
N ARG A 206 -7.79 20.12 15.30
CA ARG A 206 -7.46 20.65 16.63
C ARG A 206 -7.97 19.75 17.77
N ASP A 207 -8.65 18.66 17.46
CA ASP A 207 -9.26 17.78 18.47
C ASP A 207 -8.24 16.83 19.11
N ARG A 208 -7.95 17.08 20.39
CA ARG A 208 -6.97 16.33 21.20
C ARG A 208 -7.33 14.86 21.44
N ARG A 209 -8.57 14.44 21.18
CA ARG A 209 -8.95 13.02 21.21
C ARG A 209 -8.15 12.21 20.19
N PHE A 210 -7.72 12.84 19.10
CA PHE A 210 -6.93 12.19 18.07
C PHE A 210 -5.46 12.10 18.45
N GLN A 211 -4.89 10.88 18.35
CA GLN A 211 -3.48 10.63 18.64
C GLN A 211 -2.55 11.53 17.83
N ARG A 212 -2.88 11.76 16.55
CA ARG A 212 -2.09 12.60 15.64
C ARG A 212 -1.98 14.05 16.12
N VAL A 213 -3.05 14.62 16.67
CA VAL A 213 -3.04 15.97 17.26
C VAL A 213 -2.17 16.00 18.51
N ARG A 214 -2.21 14.95 19.35
CA ARG A 214 -1.30 14.82 20.50
C ARG A 214 0.17 14.71 20.08
N ASP A 215 0.46 13.95 19.03
CA ASP A 215 1.82 13.81 18.50
C ASP A 215 2.33 15.16 17.93
N ARG A 216 1.48 15.93 17.25
CA ARG A 216 1.79 17.29 16.79
C ARG A 216 2.08 18.24 17.95
N LEU A 217 1.26 18.23 19.00
CA LEU A 217 1.47 19.05 20.18
C LEU A 217 2.76 18.69 20.91
N LEU A 218 3.11 17.40 20.99
CA LEU A 218 4.40 16.96 21.53
C LEU A 218 5.57 17.51 20.72
N LEU A 219 5.51 17.41 19.39
CA LEU A 219 6.54 17.94 18.50
C LEU A 219 6.70 19.46 18.62
N ALA A 220 5.59 20.17 18.82
CA ALA A 220 5.61 21.62 19.04
C ALA A 220 6.17 22.01 20.42
N ALA A 221 6.10 21.12 21.41
CA ALA A 221 6.58 21.33 22.77
C ALA A 221 8.06 20.93 22.97
N LEU A 222 8.77 20.50 21.92
CA LEU A 222 10.19 20.15 22.02
C LEU A 222 11.01 21.41 22.40
N PRO A 223 11.88 21.33 23.44
CA PRO A 223 12.63 22.50 23.93
C PRO A 223 13.50 23.18 22.85
N GLY A 224 14.10 22.41 21.95
CA GLY A 224 14.91 22.92 20.85
C GLY A 224 14.11 23.38 19.62
N GLY A 225 12.78 23.35 19.67
CA GLY A 225 11.90 23.83 18.60
C GLY A 225 12.23 23.21 17.24
N GLU A 226 12.44 24.04 16.22
CA GLU A 226 12.73 23.58 14.86
C GLU A 226 14.06 22.81 14.73
N ALA A 227 15.03 23.06 15.61
CA ALA A 227 16.31 22.33 15.59
C ALA A 227 16.09 20.85 15.92
N ASP A 228 15.31 20.54 16.96
CA ASP A 228 14.96 19.18 17.36
C ASP A 228 14.10 18.49 16.30
N ARG A 229 13.11 19.21 15.76
CA ARG A 229 12.25 18.71 14.66
C ARG A 229 13.08 18.41 13.41
N SER A 230 14.13 19.18 13.15
CA SER A 230 15.08 18.93 12.05
C SER A 230 15.97 17.72 12.31
N ALA A 231 16.41 17.52 13.55
CA ALA A 231 17.16 16.32 13.93
C ALA A 231 16.30 15.06 13.78
N LEU A 232 15.05 15.07 14.25
CA LEU A 232 14.11 13.97 14.10
C LEU A 232 13.79 13.66 12.64
N TRP A 233 13.67 14.69 11.80
CA TRP A 233 13.46 14.49 10.36
C TRP A 233 14.69 13.85 9.71
N ARG A 234 15.90 14.35 9.98
CA ARG A 234 17.15 13.75 9.48
C ARG A 234 17.29 12.30 9.91
N PHE A 235 16.86 11.95 11.13
CA PHE A 235 16.80 10.58 11.60
C PHE A 235 15.83 9.72 10.76
N ALA A 236 14.57 10.16 10.59
CA ALA A 236 13.59 9.43 9.77
C ALA A 236 14.06 9.25 8.32
N ASP A 237 14.68 10.28 7.76
CA ASP A 237 15.24 10.29 6.41
C ASP A 237 16.45 9.34 6.26
N ALA A 238 17.34 9.29 7.25
CA ALA A 238 18.40 8.29 7.32
C ALA A 238 17.83 6.86 7.38
N MET A 239 16.79 6.63 8.21
CA MET A 239 16.11 5.33 8.28
C MET A 239 15.43 4.96 6.96
N ALA A 240 14.88 5.94 6.23
CA ALA A 240 14.28 5.73 4.92
C ALA A 240 15.31 5.30 3.87
N ARG A 241 16.49 5.95 3.83
CA ARG A 241 17.61 5.51 2.98
C ARG A 241 18.10 4.11 3.33
N THR A 242 18.28 3.82 4.62
CA THR A 242 18.66 2.47 5.08
C THR A 242 17.64 1.42 4.64
N ARG A 243 16.33 1.73 4.77
CA ARG A 243 15.27 0.85 4.27
C ARG A 243 15.37 0.63 2.76
N GLN A 244 15.64 1.67 1.96
CA GLN A 244 15.79 1.52 0.50
C GLN A 244 16.96 0.60 0.12
N VAL A 245 18.10 0.70 0.82
CA VAL A 245 19.24 -0.20 0.60
C VAL A 245 18.86 -1.64 0.97
N MET A 246 18.21 -1.84 2.13
CA MET A 246 17.73 -3.16 2.53
C MET A 246 16.71 -3.72 1.55
N ASP A 247 15.75 -2.91 1.07
CA ASP A 247 14.75 -3.30 0.07
C ASP A 247 15.46 -3.85 -1.17
N ARG A 248 16.46 -3.13 -1.70
CA ARG A 248 17.20 -3.59 -2.88
C ARG A 248 17.94 -4.90 -2.61
N GLN A 249 18.66 -5.00 -1.50
CA GLN A 249 19.38 -6.23 -1.15
C GLN A 249 18.47 -7.45 -0.97
N LEU A 250 17.30 -7.26 -0.35
CA LEU A 250 16.33 -8.35 -0.14
C LEU A 250 15.63 -8.74 -1.44
N GLN A 251 15.38 -7.79 -2.33
CA GLN A 251 14.90 -8.07 -3.68
C GLN A 251 15.92 -8.90 -4.46
N ASP A 252 17.18 -8.45 -4.52
CA ASP A 252 18.27 -9.16 -5.21
C ASP A 252 18.45 -10.58 -4.66
N PHE A 253 18.41 -10.72 -3.32
CA PHE A 253 18.46 -12.02 -2.66
C PHE A 253 17.32 -12.94 -3.10
N PHE A 254 16.08 -12.44 -3.16
CA PHE A 254 14.94 -13.28 -3.54
C PHE A 254 14.91 -13.60 -5.02
N THR A 255 15.36 -12.69 -5.88
CA THR A 255 15.54 -12.98 -7.31
C THR A 255 16.57 -14.09 -7.51
N ALA A 256 17.66 -14.10 -6.74
CA ALA A 256 18.72 -15.09 -6.87
C ALA A 256 18.39 -16.45 -6.20
N HIS A 257 17.73 -16.44 -5.03
CA HIS A 257 17.60 -17.61 -4.17
C HIS A 257 16.15 -18.00 -3.86
N GLY A 258 15.19 -17.14 -4.18
CA GLY A 258 13.77 -17.32 -3.97
C GLY A 258 13.03 -17.66 -5.26
N GLN A 259 11.77 -18.05 -5.11
CA GLN A 259 10.82 -18.17 -6.21
C GLN A 259 9.43 -17.98 -5.63
N LEU A 260 8.64 -17.09 -6.25
CA LEU A 260 7.20 -16.99 -6.05
C LEU A 260 6.53 -17.91 -7.08
N HIS A 261 5.49 -18.63 -6.66
CA HIS A 261 4.82 -19.63 -7.47
C HIS A 261 3.33 -19.33 -7.61
N GLN A 262 2.73 -19.83 -8.69
CA GLN A 262 1.29 -19.79 -8.94
C GLN A 262 0.51 -20.29 -7.71
N GLY A 263 -0.58 -19.59 -7.37
CA GLY A 263 -1.34 -19.82 -6.14
C GLY A 263 -0.79 -19.11 -4.88
N ALA A 264 0.15 -18.17 -5.05
CA ALA A 264 0.69 -17.32 -3.99
C ALA A 264 1.36 -18.10 -2.84
N TRP A 265 2.34 -18.93 -3.19
CA TRP A 265 3.28 -19.54 -2.26
C TRP A 265 4.71 -19.31 -2.74
N ALA A 266 5.69 -19.38 -1.84
CA ALA A 266 7.08 -19.13 -2.19
C ALA A 266 8.00 -20.26 -1.72
N SER A 267 9.19 -20.33 -2.32
CA SER A 267 10.26 -21.23 -1.89
C SER A 267 11.59 -20.49 -1.87
N VAL A 268 12.43 -20.74 -0.86
CA VAL A 268 13.73 -20.06 -0.68
C VAL A 268 14.80 -21.08 -0.36
N GLN A 269 15.98 -20.97 -0.98
CA GLN A 269 17.12 -21.85 -0.69
C GLN A 269 17.53 -21.74 0.77
N ILE A 270 17.62 -22.89 1.46
CA ILE A 270 17.97 -22.95 2.88
C ILE A 270 19.40 -22.45 3.12
N ALA A 271 20.35 -22.91 2.31
CA ALA A 271 21.75 -22.53 2.44
C ALA A 271 21.94 -21.01 2.34
N ALA A 272 21.28 -20.37 1.36
CA ALA A 272 21.32 -18.92 1.18
C ALA A 272 20.63 -18.17 2.33
N LEU A 273 19.48 -18.65 2.81
CA LEU A 273 18.78 -18.05 3.95
C LEU A 273 19.61 -18.09 5.24
N ARG A 274 20.36 -19.18 5.46
CA ARG A 274 21.27 -19.33 6.61
C ARG A 274 22.50 -18.42 6.55
N GLN A 275 22.88 -17.97 5.36
CA GLN A 275 23.99 -17.03 5.16
C GLN A 275 23.58 -15.56 5.38
N LEU A 276 22.27 -15.25 5.39
CA LEU A 276 21.82 -13.90 5.71
C LEU A 276 22.16 -13.54 7.16
N PRO A 277 22.63 -12.31 7.43
CA PRO A 277 22.73 -11.81 8.80
C PRO A 277 21.37 -11.95 9.53
N PRO A 278 21.35 -12.26 10.84
CA PRO A 278 20.10 -12.53 11.56
C PRO A 278 19.03 -11.43 11.40
N ALA A 279 19.44 -10.17 11.42
CA ALA A 279 18.55 -9.04 11.20
C ALA A 279 17.94 -9.04 9.78
N ALA A 280 18.73 -9.32 8.75
CA ALA A 280 18.27 -9.40 7.36
C ALA A 280 17.31 -10.58 7.14
N SER A 281 17.60 -11.74 7.73
CA SER A 281 16.71 -12.91 7.72
C SER A 281 15.36 -12.59 8.39
N GLY A 282 15.38 -11.86 9.50
CA GLY A 282 14.18 -11.34 10.16
C GLY A 282 13.35 -10.44 9.26
N PHE A 283 13.96 -9.42 8.65
CA PHE A 283 13.23 -8.54 7.73
C PHE A 283 12.65 -9.29 6.53
N PHE A 284 13.46 -10.16 5.92
CA PHE A 284 13.07 -10.98 4.79
C PHE A 284 11.86 -11.86 5.10
N LEU A 285 11.95 -12.69 6.15
CA LEU A 285 10.88 -13.61 6.53
C LEU A 285 9.64 -12.86 7.01
N SER A 286 9.79 -11.78 7.77
CA SER A 286 8.66 -10.94 8.21
C SER A 286 7.80 -10.46 7.03
N ARG A 287 8.44 -9.95 5.97
CA ARG A 287 7.75 -9.45 4.78
C ARG A 287 7.13 -10.56 3.96
N LEU A 288 7.89 -11.63 3.73
CA LEU A 288 7.42 -12.76 2.94
C LEU A 288 6.23 -13.45 3.62
N LEU A 289 6.28 -13.67 4.94
CA LEU A 289 5.18 -14.23 5.72
C LEU A 289 3.96 -13.33 5.72
N ARG A 290 4.14 -12.03 5.90
CA ARG A 290 3.02 -11.07 5.88
C ARG A 290 2.32 -11.07 4.52
N ALA A 291 3.08 -11.13 3.44
CA ALA A 291 2.54 -11.12 2.09
C ALA A 291 1.80 -12.42 1.76
N LEU A 292 2.43 -13.58 1.98
CA LEU A 292 1.85 -14.89 1.69
C LEU A 292 0.74 -15.29 2.66
N GLY A 293 0.77 -14.75 3.88
CA GLY A 293 -0.20 -14.98 4.94
C GLY A 293 -1.32 -13.96 5.01
N GLY A 294 -1.30 -12.91 4.18
CA GLY A 294 -2.36 -11.89 4.17
C GLY A 294 -2.45 -11.05 5.46
N ALA A 295 -1.46 -11.14 6.34
CA ALA A 295 -1.48 -10.45 7.63
C ALA A 295 -1.39 -8.92 7.44
N GLU A 296 -2.14 -8.17 8.26
CA GLU A 296 -2.08 -6.71 8.22
C GLU A 296 -0.77 -6.19 8.83
N TYR A 297 -0.32 -6.84 9.91
CA TYR A 297 0.84 -6.45 10.70
C TYR A 297 1.97 -7.50 10.62
N PRO A 298 3.24 -7.10 10.82
CA PRO A 298 4.36 -8.03 10.96
C PRO A 298 4.17 -9.04 12.10
N PRO A 299 4.78 -10.25 12.01
CA PRO A 299 4.86 -11.16 13.16
C PRO A 299 5.54 -10.49 14.36
N ARG A 300 5.17 -10.94 15.57
CA ARG A 300 5.89 -10.54 16.80
C ARG A 300 7.35 -10.97 16.71
N THR A 301 8.27 -10.06 17.03
CA THR A 301 9.72 -10.27 16.96
C THR A 301 10.17 -11.54 17.68
N THR A 302 9.62 -11.83 18.86
CA THR A 302 9.98 -13.04 19.63
C THR A 302 9.62 -14.33 18.91
N ARG A 303 8.48 -14.38 18.21
CA ARG A 303 8.08 -15.57 17.43
C ARG A 303 8.90 -15.70 16.14
N LEU A 304 9.22 -14.57 15.52
CA LEU A 304 10.05 -14.53 14.32
C LEU A 304 11.48 -15.00 14.61
N ASN A 305 12.08 -14.54 15.72
CA ASN A 305 13.43 -14.97 16.11
C ASN A 305 13.50 -16.47 16.39
N ARG A 306 12.50 -17.02 17.11
CA ARG A 306 12.40 -18.47 17.33
C ARG A 306 12.32 -19.25 16.02
N LEU A 307 11.55 -18.75 15.05
CA LEU A 307 11.46 -19.38 13.73
C LEU A 307 12.82 -19.39 13.01
N ILE A 308 13.56 -18.27 13.06
CA ILE A 308 14.91 -18.17 12.47
C ILE A 308 15.89 -19.10 13.17
N GLU A 309 15.87 -19.15 14.49
CA GLU A 309 16.68 -20.07 15.30
C GLU A 309 16.39 -21.53 14.92
N GLN A 310 15.12 -21.90 14.75
CA GLN A 310 14.75 -23.25 14.30
C GLN A 310 15.28 -23.52 12.88
N ILE A 311 15.13 -22.59 11.94
CA ILE A 311 15.67 -22.73 10.57
C ILE A 311 17.20 -22.95 10.59
N ASN A 312 17.91 -22.25 11.48
CA ASN A 312 19.36 -22.32 11.59
C ASN A 312 19.86 -23.55 12.34
N SER A 313 19.11 -24.04 13.33
CA SER A 313 19.55 -25.11 14.25
C SER A 313 19.00 -26.50 13.96
N SER A 314 17.89 -26.63 13.21
CA SER A 314 17.22 -27.92 13.05
C SER A 314 17.97 -28.88 12.12
N ASP A 315 17.82 -30.18 12.40
CA ASP A 315 17.86 -31.22 11.37
C ASP A 315 16.62 -31.02 10.47
N LEU A 316 16.84 -30.30 9.38
CA LEU A 316 15.80 -29.74 8.52
C LEU A 316 14.91 -30.72 7.74
N PRO A 317 15.22 -32.02 7.51
CA PRO A 317 14.37 -32.90 6.71
C PRO A 317 12.92 -33.01 7.20
N HIS A 318 12.68 -32.77 8.50
CA HIS A 318 11.35 -32.85 9.12
C HIS A 318 10.83 -31.50 9.64
N PHE A 319 11.48 -30.39 9.29
CA PHE A 319 11.09 -29.07 9.77
C PHE A 319 9.68 -28.69 9.28
N THR A 320 8.80 -28.31 10.21
CA THR A 320 7.52 -27.67 9.93
C THR A 320 7.23 -26.63 11.01
N ALA A 321 6.77 -25.44 10.61
CA ALA A 321 6.39 -24.37 11.53
C ALA A 321 5.21 -23.56 10.97
N THR A 322 4.50 -22.86 11.85
CA THR A 322 3.40 -21.95 11.48
C THR A 322 3.64 -20.57 12.05
N LEU A 323 3.53 -19.52 11.23
CA LEU A 323 3.63 -18.14 11.67
C LEU A 323 2.89 -17.19 10.73
N SER A 324 2.16 -16.23 11.29
CA SER A 324 1.42 -15.20 10.53
C SER A 324 0.45 -15.74 9.48
N GLY A 325 -0.19 -16.89 9.76
CA GLY A 325 -1.14 -17.52 8.86
C GLY A 325 -0.47 -18.22 7.67
N CYS A 326 0.82 -18.53 7.79
CA CYS A 326 1.59 -19.34 6.87
C CYS A 326 2.08 -20.61 7.56
N VAL A 327 2.20 -21.68 6.78
CA VAL A 327 2.96 -22.88 7.12
C VAL A 327 4.28 -22.88 6.34
N LEU A 328 5.35 -23.20 7.04
CA LEU A 328 6.70 -23.33 6.52
C LEU A 328 7.14 -24.79 6.67
N PHE A 329 7.76 -25.37 5.65
CA PHE A 329 8.33 -26.72 5.72
C PHE A 329 9.47 -26.87 4.70
N VAL A 330 10.28 -27.91 4.86
CA VAL A 330 11.42 -28.18 3.98
C VAL A 330 11.04 -29.14 2.85
N LYS A 331 11.46 -28.81 1.63
CA LYS A 331 11.40 -29.70 0.46
C LYS A 331 12.54 -29.37 -0.49
N ASN A 332 13.31 -30.38 -0.90
CA ASN A 332 14.40 -30.26 -1.87
C ASN A 332 15.38 -29.11 -1.54
N ASP A 333 15.90 -29.06 -0.32
CA ASP A 333 16.82 -28.00 0.18
C ASP A 333 16.27 -26.56 0.15
N ARG A 334 14.94 -26.44 0.07
CA ARG A 334 14.24 -25.15 0.12
C ARG A 334 13.26 -25.12 1.28
N ILE A 335 13.13 -23.96 1.92
CA ILE A 335 12.00 -23.65 2.76
C ILE A 335 10.86 -23.23 1.86
N VAL A 336 9.78 -24.00 1.89
CA VAL A 336 8.52 -23.69 1.24
C VAL A 336 7.64 -22.95 2.24
N ILE A 337 7.04 -21.85 1.80
CA ILE A 337 6.15 -21.00 2.60
C ILE A 337 4.84 -20.88 1.84
N CYS A 338 3.74 -21.35 2.43
CA CYS A 338 2.41 -21.21 1.87
C CYS A 338 1.41 -20.80 2.94
N ARG A 339 0.25 -20.29 2.51
CA ARG A 339 -0.86 -19.94 3.40
C ARG A 339 -1.33 -21.16 4.18
N GLU A 340 -1.77 -20.98 5.41
CA GLU A 340 -2.57 -21.99 6.11
C GLU A 340 -3.98 -21.99 5.55
N TRP A 341 -4.43 -23.13 4.99
CA TRP A 341 -5.72 -23.21 4.28
C TRP A 341 -6.92 -22.78 5.14
N GLN A 342 -6.89 -23.03 6.45
CA GLN A 342 -7.94 -22.63 7.41
C GLN A 342 -8.10 -21.10 7.52
N HIS A 343 -7.07 -20.34 7.16
CA HIS A 343 -7.11 -18.88 7.21
C HIS A 343 -7.57 -18.27 5.87
N ALA A 344 -7.74 -19.06 4.81
CA ALA A 344 -8.28 -18.58 3.54
C ALA A 344 -9.82 -18.67 3.58
N ALA A 345 -10.45 -17.63 4.12
CA ALA A 345 -11.89 -17.56 4.29
C ALA A 345 -12.65 -17.70 2.96
N THR A 346 -13.71 -18.51 2.96
CA THR A 346 -14.62 -18.59 1.82
C THR A 346 -15.46 -17.32 1.73
N MET A 347 -15.46 -16.70 0.55
CA MET A 347 -16.12 -15.43 0.28
C MET A 347 -16.85 -15.48 -1.07
N HIS A 348 -17.97 -14.76 -1.17
CA HIS A 348 -18.77 -14.66 -2.39
C HIS A 348 -18.56 -13.31 -3.05
N TYR A 349 -18.46 -13.31 -4.39
CA TYR A 349 -18.27 -12.10 -5.18
C TYR A 349 -19.31 -12.02 -6.29
N PRO A 350 -19.97 -10.86 -6.45
CA PRO A 350 -20.91 -10.63 -7.53
C PRO A 350 -20.16 -10.44 -8.86
N ASP A 351 -20.88 -10.61 -9.97
CA ASP A 351 -20.41 -10.31 -11.32
C ASP A 351 -20.61 -8.84 -11.71
N ASP A 352 -20.37 -7.91 -10.79
CA ASP A 352 -20.65 -6.48 -10.98
C ASP A 352 -19.62 -5.73 -11.84
N GLY A 353 -18.56 -6.40 -12.28
CA GLY A 353 -17.43 -5.83 -13.01
C GLY A 353 -16.44 -5.06 -12.13
N ARG A 354 -16.62 -5.03 -10.81
CA ARG A 354 -15.76 -4.29 -9.87
C ARG A 354 -14.66 -5.18 -9.31
N TRP A 355 -13.59 -4.53 -8.82
CA TRP A 355 -12.52 -5.24 -8.12
C TRP A 355 -12.88 -5.41 -6.64
N HIS A 356 -12.89 -6.66 -6.19
CA HIS A 356 -13.11 -7.07 -4.82
C HIS A 356 -11.84 -7.62 -4.19
N ARG A 357 -11.77 -7.62 -2.85
CA ARG A 357 -10.62 -8.12 -2.11
C ARG A 357 -10.92 -9.46 -1.46
N TRP A 358 -10.00 -10.42 -1.64
CA TRP A 358 -10.07 -11.72 -0.99
C TRP A 358 -8.83 -12.02 -0.15
N ASP A 359 -9.08 -12.43 1.11
CA ASP A 359 -8.08 -12.90 2.08
C ASP A 359 -6.84 -11.98 2.20
N ASN A 360 -7.02 -10.68 1.96
CA ASN A 360 -5.95 -9.68 1.91
C ASN A 360 -4.78 -9.93 0.94
N ARG A 361 -4.84 -10.99 0.13
CA ARG A 361 -3.79 -11.46 -0.77
C ARG A 361 -4.16 -11.30 -2.23
N PHE A 362 -5.43 -11.41 -2.55
CA PHE A 362 -5.89 -11.41 -3.93
C PHE A 362 -6.87 -10.27 -4.19
N GLU A 363 -6.86 -9.82 -5.43
CA GLU A 363 -7.89 -8.97 -6.00
C GLU A 363 -8.63 -9.72 -7.08
N ILE A 364 -9.95 -9.64 -7.06
CA ILE A 364 -10.83 -10.45 -7.88
C ILE A 364 -11.77 -9.53 -8.64
N ARG A 365 -11.88 -9.70 -9.96
CA ARG A 365 -12.88 -9.00 -10.77
C ARG A 365 -13.63 -10.00 -11.61
N VAL A 366 -14.96 -9.93 -11.52
CA VAL A 366 -15.88 -10.78 -12.25
C VAL A 366 -16.71 -9.91 -13.17
N SER A 367 -16.60 -10.12 -14.48
CA SER A 367 -17.32 -9.35 -15.50
C SER A 367 -18.81 -9.68 -15.49
N LYS A 368 -19.64 -8.66 -15.74
CA LYS A 368 -21.10 -8.79 -15.87
C LYS A 368 -21.50 -9.90 -16.83
N GLY A 369 -22.42 -10.75 -16.38
CA GLY A 369 -22.92 -11.89 -17.15
C GLY A 369 -22.05 -13.14 -17.04
N PHE A 370 -20.97 -13.11 -16.25
CA PHE A 370 -20.22 -14.32 -15.90
C PHE A 370 -20.97 -15.18 -14.86
N GLY A 371 -21.77 -14.55 -13.99
CA GLY A 371 -22.37 -15.18 -12.82
C GLY A 371 -21.49 -15.05 -11.58
N SER A 372 -22.14 -14.85 -10.43
CA SER A 372 -21.45 -14.71 -9.14
C SER A 372 -20.59 -15.93 -8.80
N ILE A 373 -19.52 -15.72 -8.05
CA ILE A 373 -18.55 -16.76 -7.70
C ILE A 373 -18.36 -16.89 -6.19
N MET A 374 -17.88 -18.05 -5.78
CA MET A 374 -17.32 -18.34 -4.47
C MET A 374 -15.81 -18.52 -4.63
N CYS A 375 -15.01 -17.86 -3.80
CA CYS A 375 -13.58 -18.11 -3.68
C CYS A 375 -13.27 -18.69 -2.30
N GLY A 376 -12.53 -19.79 -2.27
CA GLY A 376 -12.12 -20.49 -1.05
C GLY A 376 -10.79 -21.20 -1.24
N SER A 377 -10.44 -22.07 -0.30
CA SER A 377 -9.24 -22.92 -0.41
C SER A 377 -9.59 -24.34 -0.85
N LEU A 378 -8.66 -25.00 -1.54
CA LEU A 378 -8.82 -26.41 -1.91
C LEU A 378 -8.93 -27.34 -0.69
N GLY A 379 -8.40 -26.94 0.46
CA GLY A 379 -8.50 -27.68 1.73
C GLY A 379 -9.94 -27.79 2.23
N GLU A 380 -10.74 -26.75 2.02
CA GLU A 380 -12.16 -26.73 2.38
C GLU A 380 -13.01 -27.53 1.40
N ILE A 381 -12.68 -27.47 0.11
CA ILE A 381 -13.41 -28.15 -0.97
C ILE A 381 -13.07 -29.64 -1.05
N GLY A 382 -11.82 -30.02 -0.78
CA GLY A 382 -11.34 -31.38 -0.88
C GLY A 382 -10.69 -31.71 -2.23
N TRP A 383 -9.46 -32.25 -2.17
CA TRP A 383 -8.70 -32.69 -3.35
C TRP A 383 -9.36 -33.84 -4.12
N GLY A 384 -10.06 -34.74 -3.42
CA GLY A 384 -10.76 -35.87 -4.03
C GLY A 384 -11.89 -35.43 -4.95
N ASP A 385 -12.58 -34.34 -4.61
CA ASP A 385 -13.69 -33.80 -5.38
C ASP A 385 -13.16 -33.16 -6.67
N LEU A 386 -12.09 -32.38 -6.57
CA LEU A 386 -11.43 -31.75 -7.71
C LEU A 386 -10.94 -32.79 -8.74
N ARG A 387 -10.37 -33.92 -8.28
CA ARG A 387 -9.86 -34.99 -9.16
C ARG A 387 -10.95 -35.69 -9.98
N ARG A 388 -12.21 -35.65 -9.52
CA ARG A 388 -13.33 -36.26 -10.22
C ARG A 388 -13.85 -35.40 -11.38
N GLU A 389 -13.51 -34.11 -11.40
CA GLU A 389 -13.92 -33.19 -12.45
C GLU A 389 -12.99 -33.26 -13.68
N ARG A 390 -13.38 -34.00 -14.72
CA ARG A 390 -12.57 -34.18 -15.94
C ARG A 390 -12.15 -32.86 -16.61
N GLN A 391 -13.02 -31.85 -16.55
CA GLN A 391 -12.77 -30.51 -17.10
C GLN A 391 -11.65 -29.73 -16.40
N LEU A 392 -11.15 -30.21 -15.26
CA LEU A 392 -10.09 -29.58 -14.48
C LEU A 392 -8.75 -30.32 -14.57
N HIS A 393 -8.56 -31.16 -15.60
CA HIS A 393 -7.35 -31.95 -15.74
C HIS A 393 -6.06 -31.10 -15.70
N GLU A 394 -6.06 -29.92 -16.33
CA GLU A 394 -4.92 -28.98 -16.29
C GLU A 394 -4.64 -28.50 -14.85
N LEU A 395 -5.67 -28.07 -14.11
CA LEU A 395 -5.57 -27.66 -12.71
C LEU A 395 -5.06 -28.80 -11.82
N VAL A 396 -5.65 -30.00 -11.94
CA VAL A 396 -5.21 -31.18 -11.19
C VAL A 396 -3.75 -31.52 -11.50
N THR A 397 -3.35 -31.46 -12.77
CA THR A 397 -1.96 -31.74 -13.19
C THR A 397 -0.99 -30.72 -12.60
N ALA A 398 -1.31 -29.43 -12.64
CA ALA A 398 -0.48 -28.38 -12.07
C ALA A 398 -0.35 -28.47 -10.55
N LEU A 399 -1.40 -28.89 -9.85
CA LEU A 399 -1.43 -28.98 -8.39
C LEU A 399 -0.86 -30.29 -7.83
N THR A 400 -0.76 -31.34 -8.65
CA THR A 400 -0.30 -32.68 -8.19
C THR A 400 1.13 -32.67 -7.63
N PRO A 401 2.12 -31.98 -8.24
CA PRO A 401 3.48 -31.90 -7.71
C PRO A 401 3.61 -31.11 -6.40
N LEU A 402 2.58 -30.32 -6.06
CA LEU A 402 2.61 -29.45 -4.89
C LEU A 402 2.54 -30.27 -3.59
N PRO A 403 3.31 -29.87 -2.55
CA PRO A 403 3.16 -30.42 -1.21
C PRO A 403 1.71 -30.31 -0.72
N ARG A 404 1.26 -31.26 0.10
CA ARG A 404 -0.13 -31.32 0.59
C ARG A 404 -0.58 -29.99 1.19
N GLN A 405 0.25 -29.35 2.00
CA GLN A 405 -0.02 -28.08 2.66
C GLN A 405 -0.23 -26.95 1.65
N ALA A 406 0.67 -26.80 0.68
CA ALA A 406 0.56 -25.80 -0.39
C ALA A 406 -0.66 -26.05 -1.27
N ARG A 407 -0.92 -27.33 -1.60
CA ARG A 407 -2.10 -27.73 -2.37
C ARG A 407 -3.39 -27.40 -1.63
N SER A 408 -3.51 -27.73 -0.34
CA SER A 408 -4.69 -27.40 0.47
C SER A 408 -4.95 -25.90 0.54
N ALA A 409 -3.90 -25.08 0.54
CA ALA A 409 -4.04 -23.63 0.59
C ALA A 409 -4.26 -22.97 -0.78
N PHE A 410 -4.20 -23.75 -1.86
CA PHE A 410 -4.34 -23.25 -3.21
C PHE A 410 -5.74 -22.63 -3.39
N PRO A 411 -5.85 -21.43 -3.99
CA PRO A 411 -7.12 -20.82 -4.29
C PRO A 411 -8.01 -21.69 -5.16
N ILE A 412 -9.31 -21.73 -4.86
CA ILE A 412 -10.30 -22.36 -5.71
C ILE A 412 -11.46 -21.38 -5.91
N ILE A 413 -11.91 -21.29 -7.15
CA ILE A 413 -13.04 -20.45 -7.55
C ILE A 413 -14.14 -21.36 -8.09
N ARG A 414 -15.35 -21.25 -7.54
CA ARG A 414 -16.55 -21.94 -8.05
C ARG A 414 -17.57 -20.91 -8.51
N LYS A 415 -18.29 -21.19 -9.58
CA LYS A 415 -19.46 -20.38 -9.92
C LYS A 415 -20.64 -20.79 -9.02
N LEU A 416 -21.43 -19.82 -8.57
CA LEU A 416 -22.55 -20.06 -7.65
C LEU A 416 -23.81 -20.57 -8.37
N ASP A 417 -23.90 -20.37 -9.69
CA ASP A 417 -25.01 -20.80 -10.54
C ASP A 417 -25.01 -22.31 -10.78
N ASP A 418 -23.84 -22.87 -11.15
CA ASP A 418 -23.69 -24.27 -11.55
C ASP A 418 -22.76 -25.09 -10.61
N GLY A 419 -22.12 -24.45 -9.64
CA GLY A 419 -21.19 -25.08 -8.69
C GLY A 419 -19.84 -25.48 -9.29
N ARG A 420 -19.62 -25.21 -10.59
CA ARG A 420 -18.44 -25.62 -11.34
C ARG A 420 -17.20 -24.86 -10.89
N VAL A 421 -16.09 -25.58 -10.73
CA VAL A 421 -14.80 -24.95 -10.48
C VAL A 421 -14.28 -24.29 -11.75
N VAL A 422 -13.78 -23.07 -11.62
CA VAL A 422 -13.19 -22.31 -12.73
C VAL A 422 -11.68 -22.54 -12.75
N ASN A 423 -11.14 -22.90 -13.92
CA ASN A 423 -9.69 -22.94 -14.12
C ASN A 423 -9.15 -21.51 -14.17
N HIS A 424 -8.25 -21.19 -13.24
CA HIS A 424 -7.70 -19.85 -13.03
C HIS A 424 -6.19 -19.90 -12.81
N LEU A 425 -5.54 -20.97 -13.28
CA LEU A 425 -4.08 -21.14 -13.21
C LEU A 425 -3.29 -20.01 -13.89
N ARG A 426 -3.94 -19.29 -14.81
CA ARG A 426 -3.36 -18.15 -15.55
C ARG A 426 -4.02 -16.87 -15.04
N GLY A 427 -3.22 -15.87 -14.65
CA GLY A 427 -3.70 -14.53 -14.29
C GLY A 427 -3.24 -13.98 -12.93
N TYR A 428 -2.52 -14.77 -12.11
CA TYR A 428 -2.06 -14.31 -10.79
C TYR A 428 -1.01 -13.18 -10.84
N ASP A 429 -0.25 -13.10 -11.93
CA ASP A 429 0.71 -12.06 -12.29
C ASP A 429 0.06 -10.80 -12.88
N GLY A 430 -1.26 -10.81 -13.11
CA GLY A 430 -1.96 -9.71 -13.77
C GLY A 430 -1.71 -9.62 -15.28
N SER A 431 -0.99 -10.58 -15.88
CA SER A 431 -0.95 -10.72 -17.34
C SER A 431 -2.32 -11.23 -17.83
N ARG A 432 -2.73 -10.80 -19.03
CA ARG A 432 -3.97 -11.33 -19.63
C ARG A 432 -3.81 -12.83 -19.77
N SER A 433 -4.77 -13.58 -19.23
CA SER A 433 -4.77 -15.03 -19.32
C SER A 433 -4.84 -15.45 -20.78
N ASN A 434 -3.72 -15.77 -21.42
CA ASN A 434 -3.76 -16.50 -22.67
C ASN A 434 -4.39 -17.86 -22.37
N GLY A 435 -5.68 -18.03 -22.65
CA GLY A 435 -6.45 -19.27 -22.43
C GLY A 435 -7.30 -19.35 -21.15
N GLY A 436 -7.42 -18.28 -20.35
CA GLY A 436 -8.40 -18.19 -19.26
C GLY A 436 -9.69 -17.50 -19.72
N ASP A 437 -10.79 -17.65 -18.98
CA ASP A 437 -12.00 -16.87 -19.27
C ASP A 437 -11.74 -15.41 -18.86
N ASP A 438 -11.48 -14.53 -19.83
CA ASP A 438 -11.16 -13.10 -19.62
C ASP A 438 -12.19 -12.35 -18.76
N ARG A 439 -13.37 -12.94 -18.56
CA ARG A 439 -14.45 -12.49 -17.68
C ARG A 439 -14.18 -12.70 -16.19
N LEU A 440 -13.14 -13.44 -15.81
CA LEU A 440 -12.68 -13.62 -14.43
C LEU A 440 -11.20 -13.27 -14.30
N ASN A 441 -10.87 -12.34 -13.41
CA ASN A 441 -9.50 -11.97 -13.12
C ASN A 441 -9.21 -12.19 -11.63
N ILE A 442 -8.13 -12.89 -11.30
CA ILE A 442 -7.61 -13.06 -9.94
C ILE A 442 -6.13 -12.72 -9.92
N VAL A 443 -5.74 -11.67 -9.20
CA VAL A 443 -4.35 -11.17 -9.19
C VAL A 443 -3.81 -11.22 -7.77
N PHE A 444 -2.60 -11.76 -7.58
CA PHE A 444 -1.92 -11.75 -6.28
C PHE A 444 -1.36 -10.35 -5.99
N ARG A 445 -1.96 -9.68 -5.01
CA ARG A 445 -1.63 -8.31 -4.58
C ARG A 445 -1.71 -8.21 -3.06
N PRO A 446 -0.69 -8.72 -2.35
CA PRO A 446 -0.69 -8.81 -0.90
C PRO A 446 -0.68 -7.43 -0.22
N ASN A 447 -1.01 -7.42 1.08
CA ASN A 447 -0.80 -6.25 1.92
C ASN A 447 0.70 -5.98 2.11
N GLY A 448 1.17 -4.86 1.56
CA GLY A 448 2.54 -4.38 1.75
C GLY A 448 3.46 -4.71 0.57
N ARG A 449 4.73 -4.35 0.72
CA ARG A 449 5.76 -4.67 -0.27
C ARG A 449 6.19 -6.12 -0.07
N LEU A 450 6.32 -6.90 -1.14
CA LEU A 450 6.95 -8.22 -1.04
C LEU A 450 8.42 -7.99 -0.68
N LEU A 451 9.27 -7.55 -1.61
CA LEU A 451 10.70 -7.42 -1.33
C LEU A 451 11.44 -6.21 -1.97
N GLY A 452 10.86 -5.45 -2.91
CA GLY A 452 11.53 -4.32 -3.58
C GLY A 452 10.94 -2.91 -3.34
N PRO A 453 11.63 -1.83 -3.79
CA PRO A 453 11.14 -0.46 -3.70
C PRO A 453 10.03 -0.13 -4.71
N ASP A 454 10.05 -0.76 -5.89
CA ASP A 454 9.24 -0.39 -7.07
C ASP A 454 8.37 -1.50 -7.66
N GLU A 455 8.40 -2.74 -7.16
CA GLU A 455 7.76 -3.85 -7.88
C GLU A 455 6.65 -4.60 -7.12
N TRP A 456 5.58 -4.82 -7.89
CA TRP A 456 4.80 -6.06 -7.92
C TRP A 456 5.79 -7.17 -8.31
N ILE A 457 6.13 -8.08 -7.40
CA ILE A 457 6.82 -9.29 -7.85
C ILE A 457 5.74 -10.12 -8.53
N ASP A 458 5.75 -10.08 -9.86
CA ASP A 458 4.84 -10.84 -10.71
C ASP A 458 5.07 -12.36 -10.47
N VAL A 459 3.97 -13.12 -10.48
CA VAL A 459 3.88 -14.54 -10.05
C VAL A 459 4.21 -15.52 -11.16
#